data_AF-A0A925MJX3-F1
#
_entry.id   AF-A0A925MJX3-F1
#
_cell.length_a   1.000
_cell.length_b   1.000
_cell.length_c   1.000
_cell.angle_alpha   90.00
_cell.angle_beta   90.00
_cell.angle_gamma   90.00
#
_symmetry.space_group_name_H-M   'P 1'
#
loop_
_entity.id
_entity.type
_entity.pdbx_description
1 polymer ?
#
loop_
_entity_poly.entity_id
_entity_poly.type
_entity_poly.pdbx_seq_one_letter_code
_entity_poly.pdbx_strand_id
1 'polypeptide(L)'
;LFRGGAEERIRRKLLEDGHIDTVIGLPANLFYSTGIPVCILVLKKCKKPDDVLFINASGPENFDKGKRQNQLSKQHIAKIIDTYKNREPEPRYSRRVEMDEIKKNDFNLNISRYISTAVGEEEISLEETNAALVEIEKSIQVATTKHNEFLKELGLPLLPAGKEKSQKS
;
A
#
# COMPACT_ATOMS: atom_id res chain seq x y z
N LEU A 1 -15.42 14.45 1.50
CA LEU A 1 -13.98 14.78 1.35
C LEU A 1 -13.62 15.40 -0.01
N PHE A 2 -14.24 14.99 -1.12
CA PHE A 2 -13.80 15.38 -2.47
C PHE A 2 -14.94 15.75 -3.43
N ARG A 3 -16.19 15.64 -2.99
CA ARG A 3 -17.34 16.00 -3.83
C ARG A 3 -17.35 17.51 -4.11
N GLY A 4 -17.81 17.86 -5.30
CA GLY A 4 -17.87 19.23 -5.82
C GLY A 4 -19.09 20.01 -5.32
N GLY A 5 -19.26 21.23 -5.85
CA GLY A 5 -20.48 22.02 -5.66
C GLY A 5 -20.64 22.57 -4.24
N ALA A 6 -21.79 22.36 -3.61
CA ALA A 6 -22.06 22.88 -2.27
C ALA A 6 -21.12 22.29 -1.20
N GLU A 7 -20.84 21.00 -1.27
CA GLU A 7 -19.92 20.32 -0.33
C GLU A 7 -18.48 20.81 -0.46
N GLU A 8 -18.06 21.18 -1.68
CA GLU A 8 -16.75 21.79 -1.91
C GLU A 8 -16.64 23.16 -1.26
N ARG A 9 -17.66 24.03 -1.44
CA ARG A 9 -17.67 25.36 -0.82
C ARG A 9 -17.56 25.28 0.70
N ILE A 10 -18.31 24.36 1.32
CA ILE A 10 -18.26 24.12 2.76
C ILE A 10 -16.87 23.65 3.18
N ARG A 11 -16.34 22.64 2.50
CA ARG A 11 -15.01 22.09 2.80
C ARG A 11 -13.90 23.14 2.68
N ARG A 12 -13.92 23.93 1.60
CA ARG A 12 -12.97 25.01 1.36
C ARG A 12 -13.02 26.03 2.50
N LYS A 13 -14.23 26.48 2.87
CA LYS A 13 -14.41 27.43 3.97
C LYS A 13 -13.88 26.88 5.31
N LEU A 14 -14.16 25.62 5.62
CA LEU A 14 -13.64 24.97 6.84
C LEU A 14 -12.11 24.86 6.85
N LEU A 15 -11.47 24.68 5.70
CA LEU A 15 -10.01 24.65 5.57
C LEU A 15 -9.40 26.04 5.70
N GLU A 16 -9.95 27.01 4.99
CA GLU A 16 -9.48 28.41 5.01
C GLU A 16 -9.62 29.05 6.40
N ASP A 17 -10.68 28.70 7.13
CA ASP A 17 -10.88 29.14 8.52
C ASP A 17 -10.01 28.36 9.52
N GLY A 18 -9.18 27.42 9.04
CA GLY A 18 -8.30 26.62 9.88
C GLY A 18 -9.04 25.65 10.82
N HIS A 19 -10.29 25.30 10.51
CA HIS A 19 -11.11 24.46 11.39
C HIS A 19 -10.83 22.97 11.26
N ILE A 20 -10.25 22.51 10.15
CA ILE A 20 -9.87 21.11 9.96
C ILE A 20 -8.44 20.90 10.45
N ASP A 21 -8.29 20.05 11.48
CA ASP A 21 -7.01 19.74 12.11
C ASP A 21 -6.44 18.42 11.61
N THR A 22 -7.28 17.38 11.53
CA THR A 22 -6.87 16.02 11.16
C THR A 22 -7.95 15.31 10.32
N VAL A 23 -7.52 14.54 9.32
CA VAL A 23 -8.36 13.62 8.53
C VAL A 23 -7.83 12.19 8.73
N ILE A 24 -8.69 11.31 9.27
CA ILE A 24 -8.35 9.91 9.57
C ILE A 24 -9.16 9.00 8.65
N GLY A 25 -8.49 8.21 7.81
CA GLY A 25 -9.12 7.19 6.96
C GLY A 25 -9.17 5.87 7.69
N LEU A 26 -10.35 5.26 7.70
CA LEU A 26 -10.58 3.96 8.34
C LEU A 26 -10.76 2.88 7.29
N PRO A 27 -10.57 1.59 7.66
CA PRO A 27 -10.76 0.49 6.73
C PRO A 27 -12.21 0.40 6.23
N ALA A 28 -12.36 -0.18 5.04
CA ALA A 28 -13.64 -0.63 4.51
C ALA A 28 -14.27 -1.69 5.44
N ASN A 29 -15.57 -1.97 5.28
CA ASN A 29 -16.29 -3.01 6.03
C ASN A 29 -16.15 -2.89 7.56
N LEU A 30 -15.96 -1.69 8.10
CA LEU A 30 -15.88 -1.48 9.55
C LEU A 30 -17.27 -1.50 10.21
N PHE A 31 -18.32 -1.10 9.49
CA PHE A 31 -19.68 -1.04 10.00
C PHE A 31 -20.58 -2.12 9.41
N TYR A 32 -21.51 -2.63 10.21
CA TYR A 32 -22.46 -3.66 9.78
C TYR A 32 -23.41 -3.23 8.66
N SER A 33 -23.71 -1.93 8.56
CA SER A 33 -24.70 -1.39 7.62
C SER A 33 -24.13 -1.06 6.23
N THR A 34 -22.82 -0.96 6.08
CA THR A 34 -22.18 -0.59 4.82
C THR A 34 -20.73 -1.03 4.75
N GLY A 35 -20.32 -1.51 3.57
CA GLY A 35 -18.92 -1.81 3.28
C GLY A 35 -18.07 -0.60 2.91
N ILE A 36 -18.70 0.57 2.72
CA ILE A 36 -18.02 1.78 2.25
C ILE A 36 -16.97 2.24 3.28
N PRO A 37 -15.73 2.53 2.86
CA PRO A 37 -14.73 3.14 3.73
C PRO A 37 -15.21 4.46 4.29
N VAL A 38 -14.93 4.71 5.57
CA VAL A 38 -15.30 5.95 6.24
C VAL A 38 -14.06 6.74 6.65
N CYS A 39 -14.26 8.02 6.95
CA CYS A 39 -13.24 8.87 7.52
C CYS A 39 -13.76 9.62 8.74
N ILE A 40 -12.86 9.96 9.66
CA ILE A 40 -13.13 10.88 10.76
C ILE A 40 -12.45 12.20 10.42
N LEU A 41 -13.20 13.30 10.49
CA LEU A 41 -12.63 14.64 10.49
C LEU A 41 -12.59 15.16 11.92
N VAL A 42 -11.41 15.59 12.36
CA VAL A 42 -11.22 16.26 13.64
C VAL A 42 -11.26 17.77 13.39
N LEU A 43 -12.27 18.42 13.97
CA LEU A 43 -12.43 19.87 13.89
C LEU A 43 -11.91 20.54 15.15
N LYS A 44 -11.15 21.61 15.01
CA LYS A 44 -10.57 22.36 16.12
C LYS A 44 -10.63 23.86 15.84
N LYS A 45 -11.20 24.63 16.78
CA LYS A 45 -11.11 26.09 16.74
C LYS A 45 -9.73 26.52 17.24
N CYS A 46 -9.14 27.50 16.56
CA CYS A 46 -7.82 28.05 16.91
C CYS A 46 -6.72 26.96 16.95
N LYS A 47 -6.57 26.17 15.88
CA LYS A 47 -5.47 25.21 15.79
C LYS A 47 -4.13 25.98 15.76
N LYS A 48 -3.10 25.40 16.38
CA LYS A 48 -1.75 25.98 16.46
C LYS A 48 -0.95 25.79 15.16
N PRO A 49 -0.82 24.56 14.62
CA PRO A 49 -0.17 24.35 13.33
C PRO A 49 -1.13 24.70 12.17
N ASP A 50 -0.60 25.31 11.12
CA ASP A 50 -1.36 25.66 9.91
C ASP A 50 -1.42 24.52 8.88
N ASP A 51 -1.20 23.30 9.34
CA ASP A 51 -1.26 22.09 8.52
C ASP A 51 -2.51 21.26 8.85
N VAL A 52 -2.76 20.26 8.00
CA VAL A 52 -3.72 19.19 8.26
C VAL A 52 -2.94 17.88 8.39
N LEU A 53 -3.16 17.16 9.48
CA LEU A 53 -2.62 15.81 9.65
C LEU A 53 -3.52 14.82 8.91
N PHE A 54 -2.93 14.03 8.02
CA PHE A 54 -3.59 12.89 7.40
C PHE A 54 -3.10 11.62 8.08
N ILE A 55 -4.02 10.74 8.46
CA ILE A 55 -3.74 9.40 8.98
C ILE A 55 -4.50 8.38 8.13
N ASN A 56 -3.77 7.41 7.60
CA ASN A 56 -4.27 6.30 6.83
C ASN A 56 -4.29 5.02 7.66
N ALA A 57 -5.35 4.82 8.46
CA ALA A 57 -5.56 3.58 9.19
C ALA A 57 -6.27 2.50 8.36
N SER A 58 -6.38 2.69 7.03
CA SER A 58 -7.00 1.73 6.13
C SER A 58 -6.03 0.69 5.57
N GLY A 59 -4.72 0.83 5.85
CA GLY A 59 -3.70 -0.15 5.48
C GLY A 59 -3.93 -1.51 6.14
N PRO A 60 -3.61 -2.63 5.47
CA PRO A 60 -3.88 -3.99 5.95
C PRO A 60 -3.24 -4.33 7.30
N GLU A 61 -2.17 -3.64 7.68
CA GLU A 61 -1.48 -3.76 8.96
C GLU A 61 -2.11 -2.97 10.12
N ASN A 62 -3.17 -2.19 9.85
CA ASN A 62 -3.77 -1.27 10.82
C ASN A 62 -5.19 -1.67 11.25
N PHE A 63 -5.65 -2.87 10.88
CA PHE A 63 -6.93 -3.43 11.29
C PHE A 63 -6.91 -4.96 11.24
N ASP A 64 -7.78 -5.60 12.01
CA ASP A 64 -7.98 -7.05 11.95
C ASP A 64 -8.98 -7.35 10.84
N LYS A 65 -8.52 -8.08 9.81
CA LYS A 65 -9.38 -8.48 8.71
C LYS A 65 -10.31 -9.60 9.15
N GLY A 66 -11.61 -9.33 9.17
CA GLY A 66 -12.63 -10.36 9.39
C GLY A 66 -13.30 -10.79 8.10
N LYS A 67 -14.09 -11.88 8.17
CA LYS A 67 -14.77 -12.46 7.00
C LYS A 67 -15.87 -11.57 6.43
N ARG A 68 -16.62 -10.89 7.29
CA ARG A 68 -17.74 -10.00 6.93
C ARG A 68 -17.56 -8.57 7.42
N GLN A 69 -16.69 -8.37 8.41
CA GLN A 69 -16.46 -7.09 9.05
C GLN A 69 -15.00 -7.00 9.48
N ASN A 70 -14.37 -5.87 9.25
CA ASN A 70 -13.04 -5.55 9.76
C ASN A 70 -13.16 -4.97 11.17
N GLN A 71 -12.16 -5.19 12.02
CA GLN A 71 -12.16 -4.72 13.39
C GLN A 71 -10.93 -3.87 13.69
N LEU A 72 -11.13 -2.81 14.46
CA LEU A 72 -10.03 -2.05 15.05
C LEU A 72 -9.79 -2.58 16.46
N SER A 73 -8.72 -3.34 16.66
CA SER A 73 -8.25 -3.73 17.98
C SER A 73 -7.88 -2.50 18.82
N LYS A 74 -7.73 -2.71 20.14
CA LYS A 74 -7.23 -1.68 21.05
C LYS A 74 -5.84 -1.16 20.64
N GLN A 75 -4.99 -2.01 20.05
CA GLN A 75 -3.67 -1.63 19.59
C GLN A 75 -3.76 -0.70 18.37
N HIS A 76 -4.62 -1.02 17.40
CA HIS A 76 -4.85 -0.16 16.23
C HIS A 76 -5.39 1.22 16.63
N ILE A 77 -6.35 1.25 17.56
CA ILE A 77 -6.90 2.50 18.10
C ILE A 77 -5.81 3.29 18.84
N ALA A 78 -5.00 2.62 19.66
CA ALA A 78 -3.89 3.27 20.38
C ALA A 78 -2.89 3.90 19.40
N LYS A 79 -2.53 3.22 18.31
CA LYS A 79 -1.67 3.76 17.25
C LYS A 79 -2.25 5.04 16.65
N ILE A 80 -3.53 5.02 16.25
CA ILE A 80 -4.21 6.21 15.70
C ILE A 80 -4.16 7.38 16.70
N ILE A 81 -4.46 7.12 17.97
CA ILE A 81 -4.47 8.13 19.03
C ILE A 81 -3.07 8.69 19.26
N ASP A 82 -2.05 7.84 19.30
CA ASP A 82 -0.67 8.24 19.52
C ASP A 82 -0.14 9.09 18.36
N THR A 83 -0.35 8.65 17.13
CA THR A 83 -0.01 9.41 15.92
C THR A 83 -0.75 10.75 15.87
N TYR A 84 -2.02 10.80 16.28
CA TYR A 84 -2.76 12.06 16.36
C TYR A 84 -2.17 13.02 17.41
N LYS A 85 -1.79 12.51 18.59
CA LYS A 85 -1.21 13.31 19.68
C LYS A 85 0.16 13.86 19.32
N ASN A 86 1.02 13.00 18.78
CA ASN A 86 2.42 13.33 18.51
C ASN A 86 2.60 13.99 17.12
N ARG A 87 1.62 13.83 16.22
CA ARG A 87 1.65 14.26 14.81
C ARG A 87 2.89 13.75 14.07
N GLU A 88 3.39 12.58 14.46
CA GLU A 88 4.58 11.97 13.87
C GLU A 88 4.27 11.48 12.44
N PRO A 89 5.08 11.88 11.44
CA PRO A 89 5.00 11.31 10.10
C PRO A 89 5.51 9.87 10.08
N GLU A 90 4.73 8.97 9.49
CA GLU A 90 5.06 7.56 9.31
C GLU A 90 4.82 7.19 7.84
N PRO A 91 5.81 6.61 7.14
CA PRO A 91 5.66 6.22 5.75
C PRO A 91 4.39 5.39 5.51
N ARG A 92 3.58 5.80 4.54
CA ARG A 92 2.30 5.16 4.15
C ARG A 92 1.18 5.21 5.20
N TYR A 93 1.44 5.72 6.40
CA TYR A 93 0.48 5.77 7.50
C TYR A 93 0.08 7.20 7.89
N SER A 94 1.02 8.14 8.02
CA SER A 94 0.67 9.52 8.41
C SER A 94 1.54 10.56 7.73
N ARG A 95 0.95 11.72 7.45
CA ARG A 95 1.66 12.86 6.87
C ARG A 95 1.02 14.18 7.28
N ARG A 96 1.84 15.15 7.64
CA ARG A 96 1.43 16.54 7.83
C ARG A 96 1.48 17.25 6.49
N VAL A 97 0.39 17.90 6.11
CA VAL A 97 0.25 18.54 4.80
C VAL A 97 -0.10 20.01 5.01
N GLU A 98 0.75 20.88 4.47
CA GLU A 98 0.56 22.32 4.52
C GLU A 98 -0.63 22.77 3.66
N MET A 99 -1.27 23.86 4.07
CA MET A 99 -2.44 24.40 3.38
C MET A 99 -2.19 24.67 1.88
N ASP A 100 -0.97 25.07 1.50
CA ASP A 100 -0.64 25.36 0.11
C ASP A 100 -0.62 24.11 -0.79
N GLU A 101 -0.21 22.95 -0.27
CA GLU A 101 -0.33 21.68 -1.01
C GLU A 101 -1.81 21.27 -1.13
N ILE A 102 -2.64 21.58 -0.13
CA ILE A 102 -4.07 21.32 -0.15
C ILE A 102 -4.77 22.20 -1.19
N LYS A 103 -4.40 23.48 -1.29
CA LYS A 103 -4.90 24.41 -2.32
C LYS A 103 -4.56 23.92 -3.72
N LYS A 104 -3.31 23.47 -3.96
CA LYS A 104 -2.87 22.89 -5.24
C LYS A 104 -3.66 21.64 -5.64
N ASN A 105 -4.21 20.93 -4.66
CA ASN A 105 -5.07 19.76 -4.84
C ASN A 105 -6.57 20.11 -4.82
N ASP A 106 -6.97 21.34 -5.14
CA ASP A 106 -8.36 21.80 -5.18
C ASP A 106 -9.14 21.55 -3.88
N PHE A 107 -8.47 21.70 -2.73
CA PHE A 107 -9.02 21.42 -1.41
C PHE A 107 -9.55 19.99 -1.25
N ASN A 108 -9.04 19.03 -2.04
CA ASN A 108 -9.46 17.65 -1.99
C ASN A 108 -8.80 16.92 -0.83
N LEU A 109 -9.59 16.52 0.17
CA LEU A 109 -9.08 15.86 1.37
C LEU A 109 -9.03 14.33 1.26
N ASN A 110 -9.00 13.77 0.04
CA ASN A 110 -8.79 12.34 -0.13
C ASN A 110 -7.36 11.98 0.27
N ILE A 111 -7.24 11.05 1.24
CA ILE A 111 -5.97 10.61 1.83
C ILE A 111 -5.00 10.07 0.79
N SER A 112 -5.51 9.39 -0.26
CA SER A 112 -4.67 8.82 -1.32
C SER A 112 -3.91 9.88 -2.14
N ARG A 113 -4.27 11.17 -2.04
CA ARG A 113 -3.52 12.26 -2.66
C ARG A 113 -2.27 12.64 -1.90
N TYR A 114 -2.20 12.31 -0.61
CA TYR A 114 -1.15 12.77 0.29
C TYR A 114 -0.29 11.63 0.82
N ILE A 115 -0.88 10.44 0.95
CA ILE A 115 -0.23 9.25 1.47
C ILE A 115 -0.30 8.17 0.38
N SER A 116 0.87 7.76 -0.10
CA SER A 116 0.97 6.65 -1.04
C SER A 116 0.66 5.34 -0.32
N THR A 117 -0.25 4.54 -0.90
CA THR A 117 -0.55 3.18 -0.45
C THR A 117 0.19 2.12 -1.26
N ALA A 118 1.04 2.54 -2.21
CA ALA A 118 1.83 1.61 -3.01
C ALA A 118 2.83 0.91 -2.08
N VAL A 119 2.79 -0.42 -2.09
CA VAL A 119 3.90 -1.22 -1.59
C VAL A 119 4.96 -1.08 -2.68
N GLY A 120 6.09 -0.45 -2.38
CA GLY A 120 7.22 -0.48 -3.30
C GLY A 120 7.49 -1.93 -3.61
N GLU A 121 7.53 -2.28 -4.91
CA GLU A 121 8.00 -3.59 -5.33
C GLU A 121 9.35 -3.80 -4.65
N GLU A 122 9.56 -4.96 -4.01
CA GLU A 122 10.87 -5.29 -3.47
C GLU A 122 11.87 -5.12 -4.62
N GLU A 123 12.92 -4.33 -4.41
CA GLU A 123 14.01 -4.23 -5.37
C GLU A 123 14.66 -5.61 -5.46
N ILE A 124 14.19 -6.43 -6.40
CA ILE A 124 14.74 -7.75 -6.62
C ILE A 124 16.17 -7.53 -7.15
N SER A 125 17.18 -8.00 -6.43
CA SER A 125 18.55 -7.98 -6.93
C SER A 125 18.61 -8.81 -8.23
N LEU A 126 19.07 -8.16 -9.30
CA LEU A 126 19.29 -8.82 -10.58
C LEU A 126 20.37 -9.90 -10.44
N GLU A 127 21.37 -9.67 -9.58
CA GLU A 127 22.43 -10.62 -9.28
C GLU A 127 21.88 -11.88 -8.59
N GLU A 128 21.05 -11.72 -7.57
CA GLU A 128 20.42 -12.84 -6.85
C GLU A 128 19.47 -13.64 -7.76
N THR A 129 18.67 -12.94 -8.56
CA THR A 129 17.76 -13.58 -9.52
C THR A 129 18.53 -14.37 -10.57
N ASN A 130 19.61 -13.80 -11.11
CA ASN A 130 20.45 -14.49 -12.08
C ASN A 130 21.17 -15.70 -11.46
N ALA A 131 21.66 -15.58 -10.22
CA ALA A 131 22.25 -16.69 -9.50
C ALA A 131 21.25 -17.84 -9.29
N ALA A 132 20.00 -17.51 -8.92
CA ALA A 132 18.93 -18.49 -8.78
C ALA A 132 18.59 -19.17 -10.11
N LEU A 133 18.52 -18.41 -11.21
CA LEU A 133 18.29 -18.97 -12.55
C LEU A 133 19.39 -19.96 -12.96
N VAL A 134 20.65 -19.61 -12.74
CA VAL A 134 21.80 -20.49 -13.05
C VAL A 134 21.73 -21.79 -12.24
N GLU A 135 21.34 -21.72 -10.96
CA GLU A 135 21.26 -22.90 -10.11
C GLU A 135 20.08 -23.82 -10.50
N ILE A 136 18.94 -23.22 -10.87
CA ILE A 136 17.79 -23.94 -11.42
C ILE A 136 18.18 -24.62 -12.73
N GLU A 137 18.93 -23.96 -13.62
CA GLU A 137 19.37 -24.52 -14.89
C GLU A 137 20.30 -25.73 -14.70
N LYS A 138 21.26 -25.65 -13.76
CA LYS A 138 22.08 -26.81 -13.37
C LYS A 138 21.23 -27.96 -12.85
N SER A 139 20.24 -27.66 -11.99
CA SER A 139 19.35 -28.67 -11.42
C SER A 139 18.51 -29.36 -12.51
N ILE A 140 17.99 -28.58 -13.47
CA ILE A 140 17.29 -29.09 -14.66
C ILE A 140 18.23 -30.00 -15.45
N GLN A 141 19.49 -29.62 -15.66
CA GLN A 141 20.42 -30.42 -16.46
C GLN A 141 20.78 -31.75 -15.79
N VAL A 142 20.99 -31.75 -14.48
CA VAL A 142 21.21 -32.97 -13.69
C VAL A 142 19.98 -33.87 -13.74
N ALA A 143 18.78 -33.32 -13.50
CA ALA A 143 17.54 -34.06 -13.57
C ALA A 143 17.28 -34.64 -14.98
N THR A 144 17.57 -33.87 -16.02
CA THR A 144 17.42 -34.28 -17.43
C THR A 144 18.39 -35.41 -17.78
N THR A 145 19.64 -35.34 -17.30
CA THR A 145 20.65 -36.39 -17.52
C THR A 145 20.20 -37.71 -16.90
N LYS A 146 19.81 -37.65 -15.62
CA LYS A 146 19.29 -38.82 -14.89
C LYS A 146 18.02 -39.38 -15.54
N HIS A 147 17.13 -38.51 -16.00
CA HIS A 147 15.92 -38.94 -16.71
C HIS A 147 16.24 -39.64 -18.03
N ASN A 148 17.21 -39.12 -18.80
CA ASN A 148 17.64 -39.71 -20.06
C ASN A 148 18.35 -41.05 -19.90
N GLU A 149 19.04 -41.29 -18.78
CA GLU A 149 19.56 -42.63 -18.44
C GLU A 149 18.43 -43.66 -18.36
N PHE A 150 17.34 -43.34 -17.64
CA PHE A 150 16.17 -44.21 -17.55
C PHE A 150 15.48 -44.41 -18.91
N LEU A 151 15.35 -43.34 -19.72
CA LEU A 151 14.74 -43.46 -21.06
C LEU A 151 15.56 -44.38 -21.97
N LYS A 152 16.89 -44.34 -21.87
CA LYS A 152 17.79 -45.21 -22.62
C LYS A 152 17.62 -46.68 -22.25
N GLU A 153 17.46 -46.99 -20.96
CA GLU A 153 17.18 -48.36 -20.49
C GLU A 153 15.83 -48.89 -21.01
N LEU A 154 14.85 -47.99 -21.16
CA LEU A 154 13.51 -48.32 -21.66
C LEU A 154 13.40 -48.32 -23.20
N GLY A 155 14.47 -47.99 -23.92
CA GLY A 155 14.48 -47.91 -25.39
C GLY A 155 13.64 -46.75 -25.96
N LEU A 156 13.39 -45.70 -25.17
CA LEU A 156 12.58 -44.55 -25.53
C LEU A 156 13.43 -43.36 -26.01
N PRO A 157 12.86 -42.46 -26.85
CA PRO A 157 13.57 -41.28 -27.31
C PRO A 157 13.92 -40.32 -26.15
N LEU A 158 15.12 -39.75 -26.20
CA LEU A 158 15.66 -38.88 -25.14
C LEU A 158 15.03 -37.48 -25.16
N LEU A 159 14.95 -36.86 -23.99
CA LEU A 159 14.59 -35.45 -23.86
C LEU A 159 15.73 -34.54 -24.36
N PRO A 160 15.39 -33.38 -24.95
CA PRO A 160 16.38 -32.42 -25.39
C PRO A 160 17.18 -31.91 -24.19
N ALA A 161 18.47 -32.23 -24.15
CA ALA A 161 19.41 -31.53 -23.30
C ALA A 161 19.57 -30.12 -23.89
N GLY A 162 19.29 -29.07 -23.12
CA GLY A 162 19.38 -27.68 -23.58
C GLY A 162 20.60 -27.43 -24.47
N LYS A 163 20.35 -27.17 -25.75
CA LYS A 163 21.28 -26.68 -26.78
C LYS A 163 20.58 -25.44 -27.36
N GLU A 164 21.21 -24.32 -27.71
CA GLU A 164 22.47 -24.11 -28.40
C GLU A 164 22.78 -22.60 -28.27
N LYS A 165 24.04 -22.21 -28.08
CA LYS A 165 24.45 -20.81 -28.23
C LYS A 165 24.15 -20.36 -29.67
N SER A 166 23.07 -19.61 -29.87
CA SER A 166 22.88 -18.83 -31.09
C SER A 166 23.79 -17.60 -31.01
N GLN A 167 25.08 -17.80 -31.30
CA GLN A 167 25.91 -16.73 -31.84
C GLN A 167 25.30 -16.31 -33.18
N LYS A 168 24.74 -15.11 -33.25
CA LYS A 168 24.62 -14.37 -34.51
C LYS A 168 25.15 -12.96 -34.30
N SER A 169 26.01 -12.62 -35.25
CA SER A 169 26.85 -11.46 -35.48
C SER A 169 26.28 -10.10 -35.15
#